data_AF-A0A484WE03-F1
#
_entry.id   AF-A0A484WE03-F1
#
_cell.length_a   1.000
_cell.length_b   1.000
_cell.length_c   1.000
_cell.angle_alpha   90.00
_cell.angle_beta   90.00
_cell.angle_gamma   90.00
#
_symmetry.space_group_name_H-M   'P 1'
#
loop_
_entity.id
_entity.type
_entity.pdbx_description
1 polymer ?
#
loop_
_entity_poly.entity_id
_entity_poly.type
_entity_poly.pdbx_seq_one_letter_code
_entity_poly.pdbx_strand_id
1 'polypeptide(L)'
;MTSSRYPQRVRNDLRFRELDVLRVERVNAGFQRIVLGGEALEGFSSRGFDDHTKVFFPVPGTTFVPPVVTEEGIDWGEGVRPQARDYTPAV
;
A
#
# COMPACT_ATOMS: atom_id res chain seq x y z
N MET A 1 25.61 23.70 -2.11
CA MET A 1 25.89 22.24 -2.17
C MET A 1 25.09 21.68 -3.34
N THR A 2 25.76 21.16 -4.37
CA THR A 2 25.11 20.54 -5.53
C THR A 2 24.52 19.20 -5.11
N SER A 3 23.18 19.06 -5.20
CA SER A 3 22.52 17.77 -4.99
C SER A 3 23.09 16.75 -5.98
N SER A 4 23.50 15.59 -5.48
CA SER A 4 23.77 14.43 -6.32
C SER A 4 22.53 14.14 -7.16
N ARG A 5 22.69 13.98 -8.48
CA ARG A 5 21.61 13.58 -9.41
C ARG A 5 21.44 12.06 -9.49
N TYR A 6 22.20 11.30 -8.71
CA TYR A 6 22.10 9.84 -8.72
C TYR A 6 20.89 9.37 -7.91
N PRO A 7 20.14 8.36 -8.41
CA PRO A 7 19.07 7.72 -7.65
C PRO A 7 19.53 7.34 -6.24
N GLN A 8 18.72 7.66 -5.25
CA GLN A 8 18.99 7.35 -3.84
C GLN A 8 17.97 6.32 -3.39
N ARG A 9 18.44 5.26 -2.71
CA ARG A 9 17.53 4.32 -2.06
C ARG A 9 16.94 5.00 -0.83
N VAL A 10 15.64 5.24 -0.87
CA VAL A 10 14.88 5.76 0.27
C VAL A 10 14.09 4.62 0.88
N ARG A 11 14.17 4.47 2.21
CA ARG A 11 13.35 3.51 2.94
C ARG A 11 12.14 4.26 3.51
N ASN A 12 10.98 4.02 2.91
CA ASN A 12 9.72 4.56 3.42
C ASN A 12 9.32 3.82 4.71
N ASP A 13 8.58 4.50 5.59
CA ASP A 13 8.02 3.90 6.80
C ASP A 13 7.07 2.75 6.45
N LEU A 14 7.31 1.58 7.05
CA LEU A 14 6.40 0.45 6.92
C LEU A 14 5.16 0.72 7.79
N ARG A 15 4.01 0.91 7.14
CA ARG A 15 2.72 1.03 7.83
C ARG A 15 1.64 0.24 7.10
N PHE A 16 0.82 -0.47 7.86
CA PHE A 16 -0.44 -1.03 7.38
C PHE A 16 -1.50 0.06 7.46
N ARG A 17 -2.22 0.28 6.37
CA ARG A 17 -3.20 1.36 6.23
C ARG A 17 -4.52 0.76 5.78
N GLU A 18 -5.55 0.94 6.59
CA GLU A 18 -6.93 0.73 6.18
C GLU A 18 -7.39 2.00 5.47
N LEU A 19 -7.78 1.90 4.20
CA LEU A 19 -8.09 3.04 3.35
C LEU A 19 -9.47 2.87 2.73
N ASP A 20 -10.12 4.01 2.50
CA ASP A 20 -11.43 4.07 1.87
C ASP A 20 -11.30 4.15 0.35
N VAL A 21 -12.13 3.39 -0.37
CA VAL A 21 -12.28 3.57 -1.81
C VAL A 21 -13.12 4.82 -2.05
N LEU A 22 -12.48 5.89 -2.51
CA LEU A 22 -13.14 7.15 -2.82
C LEU A 22 -13.73 7.16 -4.22
N ARG A 23 -13.06 6.51 -5.18
CA ARG A 23 -13.49 6.50 -6.58
C ARG A 23 -12.99 5.28 -7.32
N VAL A 24 -13.80 4.77 -8.24
CA VAL A 24 -13.48 3.65 -9.14
C VAL A 24 -13.77 4.07 -10.57
N GLU A 25 -12.77 4.03 -11.44
CA GLU A 25 -12.86 4.47 -12.83
C GLU A 25 -12.22 3.46 -13.79
N ARG A 26 -12.99 2.96 -14.76
CA ARG A 26 -12.46 2.11 -15.82
C ARG A 26 -11.91 3.00 -16.93
N VAL A 27 -10.59 3.12 -17.01
CA VAL A 27 -9.93 4.00 -17.98
C VAL A 27 -9.97 3.39 -19.39
N ASN A 28 -9.80 2.08 -19.48
CA ASN A 28 -9.98 1.28 -20.70
C ASN A 28 -10.29 -0.18 -20.33
N ALA A 29 -10.46 -1.08 -21.31
CA ALA A 29 -10.83 -2.48 -21.07
C ALA A 29 -9.90 -3.22 -20.08
N GLY A 30 -8.60 -2.96 -20.13
CA GLY A 30 -7.58 -3.61 -19.32
C GLY A 30 -7.06 -2.79 -18.13
N PHE A 31 -7.59 -1.59 -17.89
CA PHE A 31 -7.06 -0.69 -16.87
C PHE A 31 -8.15 -0.06 -16.00
N GLN A 32 -8.08 -0.37 -14.70
CA GLN A 32 -8.97 0.15 -13.66
C GLN A 32 -8.16 1.06 -12.74
N ARG A 33 -8.59 2.31 -12.60
CA ARG A 33 -8.08 3.24 -11.59
C ARG A 33 -8.97 3.18 -10.36
N ILE A 34 -8.35 3.07 -9.20
CA ILE A 34 -9.00 3.13 -7.88
C ILE A 34 -8.32 4.25 -7.11
N VAL A 35 -9.10 5.21 -6.61
CA VAL A 35 -8.61 6.28 -5.75
C VAL A 35 -8.91 5.89 -4.31
N LEU A 36 -7.86 5.84 -3.50
CA LEU A 36 -7.92 5.52 -2.08
C LEU A 36 -7.71 6.78 -1.24
N GLY A 37 -8.36 6.87 -0.09
CA GLY A 37 -8.22 7.97 0.85
C GLY A 37 -8.54 7.54 2.28
N GLY A 38 -8.91 8.52 3.12
CA GLY A 38 -9.12 8.33 4.56
C GLY A 38 -7.95 8.83 5.40
N GLU A 39 -8.18 9.00 6.70
CA GLU A 39 -7.20 9.58 7.64
C GLU A 39 -5.92 8.75 7.72
N ALA A 40 -6.04 7.43 7.64
CA ALA A 40 -4.89 6.52 7.66
C ALA A 40 -3.96 6.66 6.44
N LEU A 41 -4.28 7.50 5.45
CA LEU A 41 -3.35 7.85 4.37
C LEU A 41 -2.28 8.87 4.81
N GLU A 42 -2.47 9.54 5.94
CA GLU A 42 -1.53 10.58 6.42
C GLU A 42 -0.09 10.07 6.51
N GLY A 43 0.85 10.86 5.99
CA GLY A 43 2.28 10.51 5.95
C GLY A 43 2.64 9.45 4.91
N PHE A 44 1.71 9.02 4.04
CA PHE A 44 2.07 8.21 2.88
C PHE A 44 2.91 9.03 1.90
N SER A 45 3.96 8.42 1.36
CA SER A 45 4.87 9.04 0.39
C SER A 45 5.26 8.00 -0.64
N SER A 46 5.24 8.40 -1.91
CA SER A 46 5.74 7.65 -3.05
C SER A 46 6.48 8.65 -3.94
N ARG A 47 7.81 8.63 -3.96
CA ARG A 47 8.65 9.60 -4.69
C ARG A 47 9.45 8.94 -5.81
N GLY A 48 9.69 7.63 -5.70
CA GLY A 48 10.39 6.84 -6.69
C GLY A 48 9.41 6.26 -7.72
N PHE A 49 9.88 6.12 -8.95
CA PHE A 49 9.14 5.40 -10.00
C PHE A 49 9.10 3.88 -9.75
N ASP A 50 9.96 3.39 -8.85
CA ASP A 50 10.09 2.00 -8.42
C ASP A 50 9.39 1.72 -7.07
N ASP A 51 8.71 2.72 -6.50
CA ASP A 51 7.88 2.53 -5.33
C ASP A 51 6.68 1.62 -5.65
N HIS A 52 6.39 0.71 -4.73
CA HIS A 52 5.23 -0.17 -4.81
C HIS A 52 4.54 -0.26 -3.44
N THR A 53 3.22 -0.43 -3.48
CA THR A 53 2.40 -0.76 -2.33
C THR A 53 1.84 -2.16 -2.48
N LYS A 54 1.60 -2.83 -1.36
CA LYS A 54 1.02 -4.16 -1.32
C LYS A 54 -0.44 -4.05 -0.90
N VAL A 55 -1.36 -4.48 -1.75
CA VAL A 55 -2.79 -4.52 -1.47
C VAL A 55 -3.17 -5.93 -1.02
N PHE A 56 -3.91 -6.03 0.08
CA PHE A 56 -4.37 -7.28 0.67
C PHE A 56 -5.82 -7.54 0.29
N PHE A 57 -6.10 -8.75 -0.20
CA PHE A 57 -7.41 -9.22 -0.62
C PHE A 57 -7.87 -10.31 0.36
N PRO A 58 -8.69 -9.96 1.37
CA PRO A 58 -9.24 -10.95 2.28
C PRO A 58 -10.23 -11.87 1.58
N VAL A 59 -10.52 -13.01 2.20
CA VAL A 59 -11.53 -13.94 1.70
C VAL A 59 -12.90 -13.25 1.70
N PRO A 60 -13.70 -13.34 0.62
CA PRO A 60 -15.04 -12.75 0.59
C PRO A 60 -15.87 -13.21 1.79
N GLY A 61 -16.51 -12.26 2.48
CA GLY A 61 -17.34 -12.53 3.66
C GLY A 61 -16.57 -12.64 4.98
N THR A 62 -15.24 -12.53 4.98
CA THR A 62 -14.43 -12.49 6.21
C THR A 62 -14.10 -11.06 6.61
N THR A 63 -14.05 -10.80 7.92
CA THR A 63 -13.45 -9.57 8.44
C THR A 63 -11.94 -9.68 8.36
N PHE A 64 -11.29 -8.71 7.73
CA PHE A 64 -9.84 -8.63 7.72
C PHE A 64 -9.34 -7.97 8.99
N VAL A 65 -8.41 -8.62 9.69
CA VAL A 65 -7.67 -8.02 10.81
C VAL A 65 -6.30 -7.60 10.28
N PRO A 66 -5.96 -6.29 10.30
CA PRO A 66 -4.68 -5.84 9.80
C PRO A 66 -3.54 -6.33 10.71
N PRO A 67 -2.39 -6.70 10.14
CA PRO A 67 -1.21 -7.08 10.91
C PRO A 67 -0.62 -5.89 11.65
N VAL A 68 0.10 -6.17 12.74
CA VAL A 68 0.72 -5.17 13.62
C VAL A 68 2.24 -5.23 13.46
N VAL A 69 2.88 -4.06 13.39
CA VAL A 69 4.35 -3.97 13.42
C VAL A 69 4.80 -3.91 14.89
N THR A 70 5.60 -4.88 15.31
CA THR A 70 6.22 -4.99 16.64
C THR A 70 7.74 -4.85 16.55
N GLU A 71 8.42 -4.87 17.70
CA GLU A 71 9.90 -4.83 17.75
C GLU A 71 10.52 -6.11 17.15
N GLU A 72 9.83 -7.25 17.28
CA GLU A 72 10.25 -8.57 16.79
C GLU A 72 9.90 -8.81 15.31
N GLY A 73 9.07 -7.95 14.71
CA GLY A 73 8.70 -8.04 13.30
C GLY A 73 7.24 -7.71 13.02
N ILE A 74 6.66 -8.37 12.02
CA ILE A 74 5.24 -8.19 11.67
C ILE A 74 4.46 -9.36 12.27
N ASP A 75 3.58 -9.06 13.22
CA ASP A 75 2.58 -10.01 13.71
C ASP A 75 1.40 -10.04 12.73
N TRP A 76 1.18 -11.21 12.14
CA TRP A 76 0.10 -11.45 11.18
C TRP A 76 -1.17 -11.99 11.82
N GLY A 77 -1.17 -12.21 13.14
CA GLY A 77 -2.22 -12.92 13.85
C GLY A 77 -2.31 -14.39 13.45
N GLU A 78 -3.42 -15.02 13.83
CA GLU A 78 -3.70 -16.41 13.47
C GLU A 78 -4.37 -16.53 12.10
N GLY A 79 -4.15 -17.68 11.44
CA GLY A 79 -4.81 -18.02 10.18
C GLY A 79 -3.96 -17.79 8.93
N VAL A 80 -4.62 -17.91 7.78
CA VAL A 80 -3.95 -17.82 6.47
C VAL A 80 -3.80 -16.34 6.09
N ARG A 81 -2.57 -15.93 5.75
CA ARG A 81 -2.32 -14.58 5.24
C ARG A 81 -3.16 -14.32 3.98
N PRO A 82 -3.82 -13.16 3.88
CA PRO A 82 -4.63 -12.86 2.70
C PRO A 82 -3.77 -12.82 1.45
N GLN A 83 -4.41 -13.02 0.31
CA GLN A 83 -3.76 -12.86 -0.98
C GLN A 83 -3.29 -11.42 -1.11
N ALA A 84 -2.02 -11.24 -1.47
CA ALA A 84 -1.44 -9.91 -1.61
C ALA A 84 -0.95 -9.69 -3.04
N ARG A 85 -1.05 -8.46 -3.54
CA ARG A 85 -0.52 -8.06 -4.85
C ARG A 85 0.20 -6.73 -4.75
N ASP A 86 1.28 -6.62 -5.50
CA ASP A 86 2.06 -5.39 -5.62
C ASP A 86 1.46 -4.50 -6.72
N TYR A 87 1.30 -3.22 -6.40
CA TYR A 87 0.82 -2.18 -7.29
C TYR A 87 1.72 -0.96 -7.20
N THR A 88 1.84 -0.22 -8.29
CA THR A 88 2.53 1.07 -8.32
C THR A 88 1.54 2.18 -7.91
N PRO A 89 1.83 2.98 -6.88
CA PRO A 89 1.04 4.17 -6.56
C PRO A 89 1.11 5.18 -7.71
N ALA A 90 -0.04 5.67 -8.16
CA ALA A 90 -0.13 6.81 -9.07
C ALA A 90 -0.39 8.07 -8.23
N VAL A 91 0.69 8.71 -7.77
CA VAL A 91 0.65 10.00 -7.06
C VAL A 91 0.73 11.18 -8.00
#